data_AF-A0A0V0YGN0-F1
#
_entry.id   AF-A0A0V0YGN0-F1
#
_cell.length_a   1.000
_cell.length_b   1.000
_cell.length_c   1.000
_cell.angle_alpha   90.00
_cell.angle_beta   90.00
_cell.angle_gamma   90.00
#
_symmetry.space_group_name_H-M   'P 1'
#
loop_
_entity.id
_entity.type
_entity.pdbx_description
1 polymer ?
#
loop_
_entity_poly.entity_id
_entity_poly.type
_entity_poly.pdbx_seq_one_letter_code
_entity_poly.pdbx_strand_id
1 'polypeptide(L)'
;LNLTIHMYESTIGNSATVDSSTDRKKQVHLYCEKMRREAIKVGYAELKHLLPSKVTSLGYKLTNANILYRAADCLRELKQNNKDQTEEINRLRSEVPRLVGNISNYRNYARLSFQEEENFDRLSDINNAQTLKFELFREMFDYLGRSFDSSVNFDSYPSLAQSMLVWFEQTVDFQHLPELFNSVVKGKKSR
;
A
#
# COMPACT_ATOMS: atom_id res chain seq x y z
N LEU A 1 -35.48 19.98 -32.12
CA LEU A 1 -36.64 19.28 -32.70
C LEU A 1 -37.49 20.17 -33.61
N ASN A 2 -37.82 21.41 -33.23
CA ASN A 2 -38.67 22.29 -34.06
C ASN A 2 -38.04 22.80 -35.37
N LEU A 3 -36.72 22.97 -35.44
CA LEU A 3 -36.04 23.40 -36.69
C LEU A 3 -36.08 22.34 -37.80
N THR A 4 -36.14 21.06 -37.46
CA THR A 4 -36.10 19.96 -38.44
C THR A 4 -37.47 19.73 -39.10
N ILE A 5 -38.55 20.03 -38.38
CA ILE A 5 -39.93 19.91 -38.88
C ILE A 5 -40.23 21.04 -39.89
N HIS A 6 -39.77 22.27 -39.59
CA HIS A 6 -40.03 23.44 -40.45
C HIS A 6 -39.36 23.38 -41.83
N MET A 7 -38.24 22.66 -41.97
CA MET A 7 -37.58 22.46 -43.27
C MET A 7 -38.38 21.57 -44.23
N TYR A 8 -39.38 20.83 -43.74
CA TYR A 8 -40.14 19.87 -44.53
C TYR A 8 -41.45 20.44 -45.11
N GLU A 9 -42.05 21.46 -44.48
CA GLU A 9 -43.35 21.99 -44.90
C GLU A 9 -43.32 22.83 -46.20
N SER A 10 -42.16 23.34 -46.61
CA SER A 10 -42.07 24.24 -47.78
C SER A 10 -42.03 23.56 -49.16
N THR A 11 -42.10 22.23 -49.28
CA THR A 11 -41.80 21.56 -50.57
C THR A 11 -42.91 20.77 -51.25
N ILE A 12 -44.08 20.53 -50.66
CA ILE A 12 -45.08 19.67 -51.34
C ILE A 12 -46.50 20.24 -51.24
N GLY A 13 -46.89 20.91 -52.32
CA GLY A 13 -48.27 21.29 -52.60
C GLY A 13 -49.16 20.09 -52.91
N ASN A 14 -50.41 20.22 -52.46
CA ASN A 14 -51.67 19.59 -52.85
C ASN A 14 -51.73 18.21 -53.57
N SER A 15 -52.53 17.34 -52.96
CA SER A 15 -53.36 16.25 -53.53
C SER A 15 -52.78 14.82 -53.53
N ALA A 16 -53.18 14.01 -52.52
CA ALA A 16 -53.41 12.55 -52.57
C ALA A 16 -53.54 12.00 -51.12
N THR A 17 -54.75 11.91 -50.55
CA THR A 17 -54.96 11.90 -49.09
C THR A 17 -54.83 10.55 -48.35
N VAL A 18 -54.43 9.45 -48.99
CA VAL A 18 -54.21 8.16 -48.29
C VAL A 18 -52.84 7.54 -48.59
N ASP A 19 -52.36 7.63 -49.83
CA ASP A 19 -51.04 7.11 -50.23
C ASP A 19 -49.90 7.99 -49.70
N SER A 20 -50.07 9.32 -49.75
CA SER A 20 -49.08 10.28 -49.23
C SER A 20 -48.86 10.19 -47.71
N SER A 21 -49.89 9.81 -46.95
CA SER A 21 -49.82 9.68 -45.48
C SER A 21 -48.93 8.50 -45.09
N THR A 22 -49.02 7.40 -45.83
CA THR A 22 -48.22 6.20 -45.61
C THR A 22 -46.77 6.42 -46.04
N ASP A 23 -46.54 7.09 -47.16
CA ASP A 23 -45.18 7.41 -47.62
C ASP A 23 -44.50 8.46 -46.76
N ARG A 24 -45.23 9.46 -46.24
CA ARG A 24 -44.71 10.39 -45.24
C ARG A 24 -44.29 9.67 -43.96
N LYS A 25 -45.08 8.69 -43.49
CA LYS A 25 -44.70 7.86 -42.34
C LYS A 25 -43.44 7.04 -42.61
N LYS A 26 -43.30 6.44 -43.80
CA LYS A 26 -42.09 5.72 -44.21
C LYS A 26 -40.86 6.64 -44.23
N GLN A 27 -40.98 7.84 -44.79
CA GLN A 27 -39.87 8.81 -44.85
C GLN A 27 -39.43 9.26 -43.45
N VAL A 28 -40.37 9.59 -42.56
CA VAL A 28 -40.07 9.93 -41.17
C VAL A 28 -39.39 8.75 -40.46
N HIS A 29 -39.90 7.52 -40.63
CA HIS A 29 -39.29 6.32 -40.04
C HIS A 29 -37.85 6.11 -40.52
N LEU A 30 -37.59 6.23 -41.83
CA LEU A 30 -36.24 6.12 -42.38
C LEU A 30 -35.29 7.21 -41.84
N TYR A 31 -35.79 8.44 -41.70
CA TYR A 31 -35.00 9.53 -41.12
C TYR A 31 -34.67 9.27 -39.65
N CYS A 32 -35.66 8.85 -38.84
CA CYS A 32 -35.46 8.48 -37.44
C CYS A 32 -34.44 7.34 -37.31
N GLU A 33 -34.54 6.30 -38.15
CA GLU A 33 -33.59 5.19 -38.13
C GLU A 33 -32.19 5.62 -38.57
N LYS A 34 -32.07 6.54 -39.54
CA LYS A 34 -30.78 7.14 -39.93
C LYS A 34 -30.16 7.90 -38.76
N MET A 35 -30.92 8.76 -38.08
CA MET A 35 -30.42 9.50 -36.91
C MET A 35 -30.01 8.57 -35.77
N ARG A 36 -30.77 7.50 -35.52
CA ARG A 36 -30.40 6.47 -34.54
C ARG A 36 -29.08 5.81 -34.90
N ARG A 37 -28.86 5.47 -36.19
CA ARG A 37 -27.60 4.87 -36.68
C ARG A 37 -26.42 5.83 -36.56
N GLU A 38 -26.60 7.11 -36.89
CA GLU A 38 -25.54 8.10 -36.72
C GLU A 38 -25.17 8.30 -35.25
N ALA A 39 -26.14 8.35 -34.34
CA ALA A 39 -25.86 8.43 -32.90
C ALA A 39 -25.04 7.23 -32.40
N ILE A 40 -25.38 6.01 -32.86
CA ILE A 40 -24.59 4.80 -32.53
C ILE A 40 -23.17 4.90 -33.09
N LYS A 41 -23.02 5.35 -34.34
CA LYS A 41 -21.71 5.51 -34.98
C LYS A 41 -20.82 6.50 -34.24
N VAL A 42 -21.39 7.61 -33.76
CA VAL A 42 -20.68 8.57 -32.89
C VAL A 42 -20.26 7.91 -31.58
N GLY A 43 -21.15 7.17 -30.91
CA GLY A 43 -20.82 6.44 -29.69
C GLY A 43 -19.66 5.44 -29.85
N TYR A 44 -19.58 4.74 -31.00
CA TYR A 44 -18.43 3.88 -31.31
C TYR A 44 -17.13 4.66 -31.50
N ALA A 45 -17.19 5.85 -32.12
CA ALA A 45 -16.02 6.70 -32.29
C ALA A 45 -15.49 7.21 -30.94
N GLU A 46 -16.38 7.70 -30.07
CA GLU A 46 -16.05 8.13 -28.71
C GLU A 46 -15.46 6.98 -27.89
N LEU A 47 -16.11 5.81 -27.91
CA LEU A 47 -15.62 4.63 -27.20
C LEU A 47 -14.22 4.25 -27.67
N LYS A 48 -13.96 4.28 -28.98
CA LYS A 48 -12.64 4.01 -29.55
C LYS A 48 -11.57 5.00 -29.05
N HIS A 49 -11.91 6.27 -28.88
CA HIS A 49 -10.98 7.29 -28.36
C HIS A 49 -10.64 7.09 -26.87
N LEU A 50 -11.55 6.50 -26.09
CA LEU A 50 -11.33 6.17 -24.67
C LEU A 50 -10.45 4.93 -24.48
N LEU A 51 -10.31 4.08 -25.50
CA LEU A 51 -9.46 2.90 -25.43
C LEU A 51 -7.97 3.29 -25.45
N PRO A 52 -7.10 2.58 -24.71
CA PRO A 52 -5.68 2.90 -24.68
C PRO A 52 -5.02 2.84 -26.07
N SER A 53 -4.23 3.86 -26.42
CA SER A 53 -3.56 3.97 -27.74
C SER A 53 -2.67 2.78 -28.12
N LYS A 54 -2.18 2.02 -27.13
CA LYS A 54 -1.39 0.79 -27.35
C LYS A 54 -2.21 -0.31 -28.04
N VAL A 55 -3.53 -0.20 -28.05
CA VAL A 55 -4.48 -1.17 -28.61
C VAL A 55 -4.89 -0.80 -30.05
N THR A 56 -4.64 0.46 -30.45
CA THR A 56 -5.05 1.05 -31.75
C THR A 56 -3.88 1.14 -32.75
N SER A 57 -2.65 0.81 -32.32
CA SER A 57 -1.41 0.99 -33.08
C SER A 57 -1.14 -0.07 -34.16
N LEU A 58 -1.83 -1.22 -34.11
CA LEU A 58 -1.82 -2.16 -35.22
C LEU A 58 -2.80 -1.63 -36.27
N GLY A 59 -2.30 -1.09 -37.38
CA GLY A 59 -3.02 -0.39 -38.47
C GLY A 59 -4.17 -1.13 -39.18
N TYR A 60 -4.85 -2.06 -38.51
CA TYR A 60 -6.10 -2.69 -38.90
C TYR A 60 -7.30 -1.84 -38.47
N LYS A 61 -8.30 -1.71 -39.36
CA LYS A 61 -9.58 -1.08 -39.02
C LYS A 61 -10.26 -1.86 -37.90
N LEU A 62 -10.33 -1.27 -36.71
CA LEU A 62 -11.02 -1.85 -35.57
C LEU A 62 -12.51 -1.99 -35.89
N THR A 63 -13.02 -3.22 -35.96
CA THR A 63 -14.44 -3.48 -36.20
C THR A 63 -15.28 -3.12 -34.98
N ASN A 64 -16.57 -2.84 -35.15
CA ASN A 64 -17.48 -2.54 -34.03
C ASN A 64 -17.45 -3.66 -32.96
N ALA A 65 -17.41 -4.92 -33.38
CA ALA A 65 -17.28 -6.05 -32.46
C ALA A 65 -15.98 -6.02 -31.67
N ASN A 66 -14.86 -5.68 -32.31
CA ASN A 66 -13.58 -5.57 -31.63
C ASN A 66 -13.54 -4.39 -30.64
N ILE A 67 -14.12 -3.24 -31.01
CA ILE A 67 -14.24 -2.07 -30.11
C ILE A 67 -14.96 -2.47 -28.81
N LEU A 68 -16.09 -3.18 -28.91
CA LEU A 68 -16.83 -3.64 -27.74
C LEU A 68 -16.04 -4.64 -26.88
N TYR A 69 -15.41 -5.62 -27.52
CA TYR A 69 -14.60 -6.62 -26.81
C TYR A 69 -13.45 -5.95 -26.03
N ARG A 70 -12.71 -5.06 -26.68
CA ARG A 70 -11.61 -4.31 -26.07
C ARG A 70 -12.09 -3.40 -24.94
N ALA A 71 -13.25 -2.77 -25.09
CA ALA A 71 -13.84 -1.95 -24.03
C ALA A 71 -14.19 -2.78 -22.80
N ALA A 72 -14.75 -3.98 -22.99
CA ALA A 72 -15.04 -4.89 -21.89
C ALA A 72 -13.77 -5.35 -21.16
N ASP A 73 -12.71 -5.66 -21.91
CA ASP A 73 -11.43 -6.05 -21.34
C ASP A 73 -10.75 -4.90 -20.58
N CYS A 74 -10.70 -3.71 -21.19
CA CYS A 74 -10.17 -2.50 -20.55
C CYS A 74 -10.92 -2.18 -19.25
N LEU A 75 -12.25 -2.29 -19.26
CA LEU A 75 -13.06 -2.08 -18.06
C LEU A 75 -12.72 -3.10 -16.96
N ARG A 76 -12.49 -4.38 -17.33
CA ARG A 76 -12.09 -5.42 -16.37
C ARG A 76 -10.72 -5.12 -15.76
N GLU A 77 -9.76 -4.74 -16.60
CA GLU A 77 -8.41 -4.35 -16.17
C GLU A 77 -8.44 -3.13 -15.24
N LEU A 78 -9.17 -2.07 -15.61
CA LEU A 78 -9.32 -0.87 -14.79
C LEU A 78 -9.97 -1.18 -13.43
N LYS A 79 -10.97 -2.06 -13.39
CA LYS A 79 -11.58 -2.50 -12.13
C LYS A 79 -10.59 -3.26 -11.24
N GLN A 80 -9.79 -4.15 -11.83
CA GLN A 80 -8.77 -4.88 -11.09
C GLN A 80 -7.70 -3.93 -10.56
N ASN A 81 -7.15 -3.06 -11.41
CA ASN A 81 -6.16 -2.07 -11.03
C ASN A 81 -6.67 -1.15 -9.91
N ASN A 82 -7.92 -0.71 -9.98
CA ASN A 82 -8.52 0.13 -8.93
C ASN A 82 -8.65 -0.62 -7.60
N LYS A 83 -9.00 -1.90 -7.63
CA LYS A 83 -9.03 -2.77 -6.45
C LYS A 83 -7.62 -2.91 -5.84
N ASP A 84 -6.63 -3.24 -6.66
CA ASP A 84 -5.24 -3.44 -6.21
C ASP A 84 -4.67 -2.15 -5.60
N GLN A 85 -4.92 -1.00 -6.23
CA GLN A 85 -4.54 0.31 -5.69
C GLN A 85 -5.24 0.63 -4.37
N THR A 86 -6.50 0.23 -4.21
CA THR A 86 -7.24 0.44 -2.95
C THR A 86 -6.66 -0.42 -1.83
N GLU A 87 -6.33 -1.68 -2.11
CA GLU A 87 -5.67 -2.58 -1.17
C GLU A 87 -4.27 -2.07 -0.76
N GLU A 88 -3.49 -1.57 -1.73
CA GLU A 88 -2.19 -0.92 -1.51
C GLU A 88 -2.31 0.29 -0.57
N ILE A 89 -3.26 1.20 -0.85
CA ILE A 89 -3.53 2.37 -0.01
C ILE A 89 -3.88 1.95 1.42
N ASN A 90 -4.73 0.93 1.58
CA ASN A 90 -5.12 0.43 2.90
C ASN A 90 -3.93 -0.16 3.65
N ARG A 91 -3.07 -0.92 2.96
CA ARG A 91 -1.83 -1.45 3.55
C ARG A 91 -0.93 -0.32 4.03
N LEU A 92 -0.64 0.67 3.17
CA LEU A 92 0.20 1.82 3.54
C LEU A 92 -0.40 2.62 4.70
N ARG A 93 -1.72 2.84 4.71
CA ARG A 93 -2.42 3.50 5.83
C ARG A 93 -2.29 2.74 7.14
N SER A 94 -2.26 1.41 7.11
CA SER A 94 -2.03 0.58 8.31
C SER A 94 -0.56 0.59 8.76
N GLU A 95 0.37 0.81 7.83
CA GLU A 95 1.80 0.81 8.11
C GLU A 95 2.27 2.13 8.75
N VAL A 96 1.69 3.27 8.37
CA VAL A 96 2.00 4.58 8.97
C VAL A 96 1.91 4.57 10.50
N PRO A 97 0.80 4.19 11.16
CA PRO A 97 0.70 4.21 12.61
C PRO A 97 1.68 3.21 13.27
N ARG A 98 1.96 2.08 12.62
CA ARG A 98 2.97 1.12 13.10
C ARG A 98 4.36 1.75 13.15
N LEU A 99 4.76 2.45 12.08
CA LEU A 99 6.04 3.14 12.02
C LEU A 99 6.11 4.33 13.00
N VAL A 100 5.02 5.09 13.14
CA VAL A 100 4.92 6.16 14.14
C VAL A 100 5.06 5.61 15.57
N GLY A 101 4.44 4.46 15.85
CA GLY A 101 4.60 3.74 17.12
C GLY A 101 6.06 3.35 17.36
N ASN A 102 6.72 2.78 16.35
CA ASN A 102 8.15 2.43 16.43
C ASN A 102 9.04 3.65 16.69
N ILE A 103 8.83 4.76 15.97
CA ILE A 103 9.59 6.01 16.19
C ILE A 103 9.39 6.52 17.62
N SER A 104 8.16 6.45 18.13
CA SER A 104 7.85 6.84 19.50
C SER A 104 8.57 5.95 20.51
N ASN A 105 8.62 4.63 20.26
CA ASN A 105 9.36 3.68 21.08
C ASN A 105 10.86 3.99 21.09
N TYR A 106 11.49 4.19 19.93
CA TYR A 106 12.92 4.53 19.86
C TYR A 106 13.24 5.86 20.53
N ARG A 107 12.37 6.86 20.40
CA ARG A 107 12.52 8.14 21.11
C ARG A 107 12.44 7.96 22.62
N ASN A 108 11.56 7.10 23.11
CA ASN A 108 11.47 6.78 24.54
C ASN A 108 12.73 6.06 25.03
N TYR A 109 13.22 5.05 24.30
CA TYR A 109 14.48 4.39 24.64
C TYR A 109 15.67 5.35 24.67
N ALA A 110 15.78 6.22 23.66
CA ALA A 110 16.81 7.25 23.64
C ALA A 110 16.71 8.17 24.86
N ARG A 111 15.50 8.64 25.22
CA ARG A 111 15.30 9.45 26.43
C ARG A 111 15.73 8.73 27.70
N LEU A 112 15.37 7.46 27.86
CA LEU A 112 15.79 6.65 29.01
C LEU A 112 17.31 6.47 29.07
N SER A 113 17.99 6.31 27.93
CA SER A 113 19.46 6.24 27.91
C SER A 113 20.16 7.55 28.26
N PHE A 114 19.48 8.71 28.11
CA PHE A 114 20.03 10.03 28.48
C PHE A 114 19.53 10.56 29.84
N GLN A 115 18.47 9.97 30.41
CA GLN A 115 17.90 10.33 31.70
C GLN A 115 18.23 9.23 32.72
N GLU A 116 19.50 9.09 33.09
CA GLU A 116 19.93 8.11 34.10
C GLU A 116 19.48 8.48 35.54
N GLU A 117 18.83 9.62 35.81
CA GLU A 117 18.73 10.09 37.20
C GLU A 117 17.35 10.36 37.84
N GLU A 118 16.20 10.53 37.15
CA GLU A 118 15.03 11.10 37.89
C GLU A 118 13.61 10.53 37.76
N ASN A 119 13.23 9.62 36.86
CA ASN A 119 11.81 9.22 36.81
C ASN A 119 11.56 7.76 36.38
N PHE A 120 11.74 6.85 37.33
CA PHE A 120 11.40 5.42 37.19
C PHE A 120 9.89 5.12 37.38
N ASP A 121 9.11 6.06 37.91
CA ASP A 121 7.78 5.76 38.48
C ASP A 121 6.57 5.99 37.53
N ARG A 122 6.78 6.46 36.29
CA ARG A 122 5.67 6.93 35.41
C ARG A 122 5.25 6.01 34.25
N LEU A 123 5.82 4.81 34.10
CA LEU A 123 5.68 4.01 32.86
C LEU A 123 5.12 2.59 33.05
N SER A 124 4.49 2.31 34.19
CA SER A 124 4.31 0.96 34.74
C SER A 124 3.54 -0.07 33.90
N ASP A 125 2.64 0.28 32.97
CA ASP A 125 1.59 -0.70 32.63
C ASP A 125 1.62 -1.36 31.23
N ILE A 126 2.25 -0.78 30.19
CA ILE A 126 2.25 -1.41 28.83
C ILE A 126 3.66 -1.51 28.22
N ASN A 127 4.56 -0.60 28.58
CA ASN A 127 5.96 -0.60 28.14
C ASN A 127 6.86 -1.50 28.99
N ASN A 128 6.35 -2.02 30.11
CA ASN A 128 7.16 -2.69 31.14
C ASN A 128 7.89 -3.92 30.59
N ALA A 129 7.25 -4.78 29.78
CA ALA A 129 7.91 -6.00 29.30
C ALA A 129 9.05 -5.75 28.30
N GLN A 130 8.89 -4.79 27.37
CA GLN A 130 9.92 -4.48 26.38
C GLN A 130 11.03 -3.60 26.96
N THR A 131 10.66 -2.62 27.79
CA THR A 131 11.63 -1.83 28.55
C THR A 131 12.41 -2.70 29.52
N LEU A 132 11.77 -3.64 30.23
CA LEU A 132 12.45 -4.58 31.13
C LEU A 132 13.38 -5.52 30.36
N LYS A 133 12.96 -6.02 29.19
CA LYS A 133 13.85 -6.81 28.32
C LYS A 133 15.07 -5.99 27.90
N PHE A 134 14.88 -4.76 27.44
CA PHE A 134 15.98 -3.88 27.03
C PHE A 134 16.94 -3.58 28.18
N GLU A 135 16.41 -3.17 29.33
CA GLU A 135 17.20 -2.88 30.55
C GLU A 135 18.01 -4.08 31.02
N LEU A 136 17.40 -5.26 30.99
CA LEU A 136 18.10 -6.49 31.31
C LEU A 136 19.21 -6.79 30.31
N PHE A 137 18.93 -6.72 29.00
CA PHE A 137 19.95 -6.98 27.99
C PHE A 137 21.10 -5.99 28.12
N ARG A 138 20.80 -4.70 28.36
CA ARG A 138 21.81 -3.66 28.59
C ARG A 138 22.73 -4.04 29.75
N GLU A 139 22.17 -4.31 30.93
CA GLU A 139 22.96 -4.69 32.11
C GLU A 139 23.75 -5.98 31.91
N MET A 140 23.19 -6.95 31.19
CA MET A 140 23.89 -8.19 30.83
C MET A 140 25.09 -7.89 29.93
N PHE A 141 24.93 -7.08 28.88
CA PHE A 141 26.04 -6.70 27.99
C PHE A 141 27.07 -5.82 28.69
N ASP A 142 26.65 -4.93 29.59
CA ASP A 142 27.57 -4.12 30.41
C ASP A 142 28.39 -5.00 31.37
N TYR A 143 27.77 -6.01 32.00
CA TYR A 143 28.47 -7.02 32.81
C TYR A 143 29.46 -7.85 31.98
N LEU A 144 29.02 -8.32 30.80
CA LEU A 144 29.89 -9.07 29.88
C LEU A 144 31.08 -8.22 29.41
N GLY A 145 30.88 -6.94 29.11
CA GLY A 145 31.95 -6.01 28.73
C GLY A 145 32.95 -5.80 29.86
N ARG A 146 32.48 -5.51 31.08
CA ARG A 146 33.37 -5.31 32.25
C ARG A 146 34.15 -6.57 32.62
N SER A 147 33.50 -7.73 32.58
CA SER A 147 34.17 -9.01 32.86
C SER A 147 35.22 -9.32 31.80
N PHE A 148 34.92 -9.08 30.51
CA PHE A 148 35.85 -9.23 29.41
C PHE A 148 37.10 -8.35 29.61
N ASP A 149 36.90 -7.05 29.84
CA ASP A 149 38.00 -6.09 30.03
C ASP A 149 38.89 -6.45 31.24
N SER A 150 38.32 -7.07 32.27
CA SER A 150 39.05 -7.47 33.48
C SER A 150 39.79 -8.83 33.36
N SER A 151 39.32 -9.72 32.49
CA SER A 151 39.75 -11.13 32.45
C SER A 151 40.56 -11.50 31.20
N VAL A 152 40.44 -10.73 30.12
CA VAL A 152 41.16 -11.00 28.87
C VAL A 152 42.49 -10.24 28.86
N ASN A 153 43.57 -10.98 28.60
CA ASN A 153 44.93 -10.45 28.56
C ASN A 153 45.35 -10.15 27.11
N PHE A 154 45.89 -8.96 26.87
CA PHE A 154 46.28 -8.47 25.54
C PHE A 154 47.81 -8.47 25.28
N ASP A 155 48.61 -9.05 26.18
CA ASP A 155 50.08 -8.95 26.16
C ASP A 155 50.72 -9.77 25.03
N SER A 156 50.07 -10.84 24.58
CA SER A 156 50.53 -11.66 23.45
C SER A 156 49.39 -12.44 22.81
N TYR A 157 49.52 -12.84 21.54
CA TYR A 157 48.50 -13.61 20.84
C TYR A 157 48.15 -14.95 21.54
N PRO A 158 49.13 -15.76 22.03
CA PRO A 158 48.83 -16.95 22.81
C PRO A 158 48.10 -16.66 24.12
N SER A 159 48.51 -15.62 24.86
CA SER A 159 47.86 -15.19 26.11
C SER A 159 46.44 -14.70 25.87
N LEU A 160 46.21 -13.97 24.78
CA LEU A 160 44.89 -13.51 24.35
C LEU A 160 43.97 -14.69 24.03
N ALA A 161 44.41 -15.61 23.17
CA ALA A 161 43.62 -16.77 22.79
C ALA A 161 43.25 -17.63 24.02
N GLN A 162 44.19 -17.86 24.93
CA GLN A 162 43.96 -18.64 26.14
C GLN A 162 43.02 -17.92 27.11
N SER A 163 43.28 -16.64 27.41
CA SER A 163 42.47 -15.87 28.38
C SER A 163 41.06 -15.58 27.88
N MET A 164 40.89 -15.35 26.57
CA MET A 164 39.58 -15.20 25.95
C MET A 164 38.75 -16.48 26.04
N LEU A 165 39.38 -17.64 25.82
CA LEU A 165 38.71 -18.94 25.88
C LEU A 165 38.31 -19.28 27.33
N VAL A 166 39.19 -19.04 28.30
CA VAL A 166 38.91 -19.20 29.73
C VAL A 166 37.78 -18.25 30.19
N TRP A 167 37.81 -16.98 29.79
CA TRP A 167 36.75 -16.03 30.09
C TRP A 167 35.40 -16.47 29.52
N PHE A 168 35.38 -16.94 28.27
CA PHE A 168 34.16 -17.42 27.62
C PHE A 168 33.55 -18.61 28.37
N GLU A 169 34.37 -19.61 28.72
CA GLU A 169 33.92 -20.80 29.45
C GLU A 169 33.39 -20.47 30.85
N GLN A 170 33.96 -19.47 31.53
CA GLN A 170 33.58 -19.11 32.90
C GLN A 170 32.43 -18.10 32.99
N THR A 171 32.27 -17.25 31.98
CA THR A 171 31.35 -16.11 32.03
C THR A 171 30.09 -16.34 31.20
N VAL A 172 30.18 -17.13 30.13
CA VAL A 172 29.10 -17.39 29.17
C VAL A 172 28.56 -18.82 29.31
N ASP A 173 28.44 -19.31 30.55
CA ASP A 173 27.70 -20.54 30.80
C ASP A 173 26.18 -20.25 30.79
N PHE A 174 25.51 -20.76 29.75
CA PHE A 174 24.07 -20.63 29.56
C PHE A 174 23.24 -21.23 30.71
N GLN A 175 23.83 -22.07 31.57
CA GLN A 175 23.16 -22.60 32.77
C GLN A 175 22.98 -21.55 33.87
N HIS A 176 23.87 -20.54 33.96
CA HIS A 176 23.86 -19.51 35.01
C HIS A 176 23.20 -18.18 34.58
N LEU A 177 22.79 -18.09 33.32
CA LEU A 177 22.11 -16.92 32.74
C LEU A 177 20.84 -16.50 33.54
N PRO A 178 19.99 -17.42 34.05
CA PRO A 178 18.86 -17.06 34.91
C PRO A 178 19.28 -16.48 36.28
N GLU A 179 20.42 -16.89 36.83
CA GLU A 179 20.93 -16.37 38.10
C GLU A 179 21.51 -14.96 37.93
N LEU A 180 22.24 -14.73 36.83
CA LEU A 180 22.68 -13.40 36.41
C LEU A 180 21.50 -12.46 36.21
N PHE A 181 20.45 -12.92 35.53
CA PHE A 181 19.19 -12.18 35.36
C PHE A 181 18.59 -11.79 36.71
N ASN A 182 18.47 -12.74 37.63
CA ASN A 182 17.92 -12.51 38.95
C ASN A 182 18.80 -11.57 39.81
N SER A 183 20.12 -11.62 39.65
CA SER A 183 21.07 -10.73 40.33
C SER A 183 20.90 -9.28 39.86
N VAL A 184 20.84 -9.06 38.54
CA VAL A 184 20.60 -7.74 37.94
C VAL A 184 19.25 -7.15 38.37
N VAL A 185 18.19 -7.97 38.37
CA VAL A 185 16.85 -7.56 38.80
C VAL A 185 16.81 -7.22 40.30
N LYS A 186 17.52 -7.97 41.15
CA LYS A 186 17.61 -7.68 42.60
C LYS A 186 18.45 -6.44 42.90
N GLY A 187 19.52 -6.19 42.14
CA GLY A 187 20.35 -5.00 42.28
C GLY A 187 19.58 -3.68 42.09
N LYS A 188 18.57 -3.66 41.21
CA LYS A 188 17.68 -2.50 41.03
C LYS A 188 16.57 -2.35 42.07
N LYS A 189 16.19 -3.41 42.80
CA LYS A 189 15.19 -3.33 43.88
C LYS A 189 15.75 -2.76 45.19
N SER A 190 17.07 -2.68 45.33
CA SER A 190 17.73 -2.26 46.58
C SER A 190 18.29 -0.83 46.53
N ARG A 191 18.02 -0.07 45.46
CA ARG A 191 18.35 1.37 45.33
C ARG A 191 17.08 2.20 45.35
#